data_AF-A0A7G2IQN6-F1
#
_entry.id   AF-A0A7G2IQN6-F1
#
_cell.length_a   1.000
_cell.length_b   1.000
_cell.length_c   1.000
_cell.angle_alpha   90.00
_cell.angle_beta   90.00
_cell.angle_gamma   90.00
#
_symmetry.space_group_name_H-M   'P 1'
#
loop_
_entity.id
_entity.type
_entity.pdbx_description
1 polymer ?
#
loop_
_entity_poly.entity_id
_entity_poly.type
_entity_poly.pdbx_seq_one_letter_code
_entity_poly.pdbx_strand_id
1 'polypeptide(L)' 'MLDKLDAALRFQQEALNLRAQRQEILAANIANADTPGYQARDLDFASELKKKSWCEDGNKPAAFR' A
#
# COMPACT_ATOMS: atom_id res chain seq x y z
N MET A 1 1.15 -25.59 -8.99
CA MET A 1 1.52 -24.59 -10.05
C MET A 1 0.49 -23.47 -10.11
N LEU A 2 -0.80 -23.82 -10.01
CA LEU A 2 -1.90 -22.86 -9.77
C LEU A 2 -1.69 -22.00 -8.51
N ASP A 3 -1.11 -22.55 -7.45
CA ASP A 3 -0.92 -21.85 -6.16
C ASP A 3 0.04 -20.66 -6.26
N LYS A 4 1.07 -20.76 -7.11
CA LYS A 4 2.01 -19.66 -7.37
C LYS A 4 1.37 -18.56 -8.21
N LEU A 5 0.45 -18.92 -9.10
CA LEU A 5 -0.31 -17.95 -9.90
C LEU A 5 -1.33 -17.21 -9.01
N ASP A 6 -2.02 -17.93 -8.13
CA ASP A 6 -2.96 -17.32 -7.17
C ASP A 6 -2.24 -16.33 -6.24
N ALA A 7 -1.09 -16.72 -5.69
CA ALA A 7 -0.25 -15.83 -4.88
C ALA A 7 0.23 -14.59 -5.65
N ALA A 8 0.70 -14.77 -6.89
CA ALA A 8 1.12 -13.64 -7.72
C ALA A 8 -0.04 -12.68 -8.03
N LEU A 9 -1.24 -13.20 -8.29
CA LEU A 9 -2.42 -12.38 -8.55
C LEU A 9 -2.88 -11.63 -7.31
N ARG A 10 -2.84 -12.25 -6.12
CA ARG A 10 -3.14 -11.60 -4.84
C ARG A 10 -2.19 -10.44 -4.56
N PHE A 11 -0.89 -10.66 -4.69
CA PHE A 11 0.11 -9.60 -4.52
C PHE A 11 -0.16 -8.40 -5.44
N GLN A 12 -0.45 -8.66 -6.72
CA GLN A 12 -0.76 -7.59 -7.67
C GLN A 12 -2.06 -6.86 -7.31
N GLN A 13 -3.08 -7.58 -6.84
CA GLN A 13 -4.33 -6.98 -6.37
C GLN A 13 -4.08 -6.04 -5.18
N GLU A 14 -3.24 -6.45 -4.22
CA GLU A 14 -2.88 -5.60 -3.09
C GLU A 14 -2.08 -4.37 -3.50
N ALA A 15 -1.16 -4.52 -4.46
CA ALA A 15 -0.40 -3.41 -5.03
C ALA A 15 -1.31 -2.40 -5.74
N LEU A 16 -2.28 -2.87 -6.52
CA LEU A 16 -3.28 -2.02 -7.17
C LEU A 16 -4.14 -1.27 -6.14
N ASN A 17 -4.57 -1.94 -5.07
CA ASN A 17 -5.33 -1.32 -3.99
C ASN A 17 -4.54 -0.24 -3.24
N LEU A 18 -3.25 -0.48 -2.96
CA LEU A 18 -2.38 0.54 -2.36
C LEU A 18 -2.18 1.74 -3.29
N ARG A 19 -2.04 1.49 -4.59
CA ARG A 19 -1.94 2.55 -5.59
C ARG A 19 -3.24 3.37 -5.65
N ALA A 20 -4.40 2.73 -5.63
CA ALA A 20 -5.69 3.41 -5.62
C ALA A 20 -5.82 4.35 -4.41
N GLN A 21 -5.52 3.85 -3.21
CA GLN A 21 -5.49 4.68 -1.99
C GLN A 21 -4.56 5.88 -2.12
N ARG A 22 -3.38 5.70 -2.73
CA ARG A 22 -2.46 6.83 -2.95
C ARG A 22 -3.03 7.85 -3.91
N GLN A 23 -3.69 7.40 -4.97
CA GLN A 23 -4.35 8.31 -5.90
C GLN A 23 -5.47 9.11 -5.23
N GLU A 24 -6.22 8.51 -4.31
CA GLU A 24 -7.24 9.21 -3.52
C GLU A 24 -6.62 10.30 -2.63
N ILE A 25 -5.51 10.00 -1.95
CA ILE A 25 -4.79 11.00 -1.14
C ILE A 25 -4.26 12.14 -2.02
N LEU A 26 -3.66 11.82 -3.17
CA LEU A 26 -3.18 12.84 -4.11
C LEU A 26 -4.33 13.70 -4.65
N ALA A 27 -5.46 13.08 -5.00
CA ALA A 27 -6.65 13.80 -5.44
C ALA A 27 -7.20 14.72 -4.34
N ALA A 28 -7.24 14.25 -3.09
CA ALA A 28 -7.64 15.06 -1.94
C ALA A 28 -6.67 16.22 -1.69
N ASN A 29 -5.36 16.00 -1.83
CA ASN A 29 -4.36 17.07 -1.72
C ASN A 29 -4.54 18.11 -2.81
N ILE A 30 -4.77 17.70 -4.06
CA ILE A 30 -5.00 18.61 -5.19
C ILE A 30 -6.29 19.40 -4.97
N ALA A 31 -7.38 18.74 -4.57
CA ALA A 31 -8.67 19.38 -4.33
C ALA A 31 -8.62 20.42 -3.20
N ASN A 32 -7.75 20.21 -2.21
CA ASN A 32 -7.58 21.12 -1.07
C ASN A 32 -6.31 21.98 -1.16
N ALA A 33 -5.56 21.92 -2.27
CA ALA A 33 -4.29 22.62 -2.41
C ALA A 33 -4.43 24.14 -2.23
N ASP A 34 -5.58 24.69 -2.63
CA ASP A 34 -5.88 26.11 -2.54
C ASP A 34 -6.59 26.52 -1.24
N THR A 35 -6.75 25.59 -0.28
CA THR A 35 -7.36 25.89 1.02
C THR A 35 -6.29 26.35 2.03
N PRO A 36 -6.36 27.60 2.54
CA PRO A 36 -5.37 28.10 3.50
C PRO A 36 -5.28 27.23 4.75
N GLY A 37 -4.06 26.84 5.13
CA GLY A 37 -3.80 26.01 6.32
C GLY A 37 -3.92 24.50 6.10
N TYR A 38 -4.21 24.03 4.87
CA TYR A 38 -4.24 22.62 4.57
C TYR A 38 -2.83 21.99 4.52
N GLN A 39 -2.70 20.81 5.11
CA GLN A 39 -1.46 20.04 5.13
C GLN A 39 -1.61 18.79 4.27
N ALA A 40 -0.84 18.73 3.18
CA ALA A 40 -0.82 17.59 2.29
C ALA A 40 -0.33 16.33 3.02
N ARG A 41 -0.96 15.19 2.72
CA ARG A 41 -0.59 13.88 3.26
C ARG A 41 -0.04 13.01 2.13
N ASP A 42 0.86 12.08 2.44
CA ASP A 42 1.26 11.03 1.49
C ASP A 42 1.41 9.70 2.24
N LEU A 43 1.31 8.61 1.50
CA LEU A 43 1.56 7.27 1.99
C LEU A 43 2.86 6.73 1.40
N ASP A 44 3.70 6.13 2.23
CA ASP A 44 4.92 5.48 1.76
C ASP A 44 4.57 4.12 1.14
N PHE A 45 4.28 4.17 -0.17
CA PHE A 45 3.88 3.01 -0.95
C PHE A 45 4.92 1.88 -0.90
N ALA A 46 6.22 2.21 -0.91
CA ALA A 46 7.27 1.20 -0.93
C ALA A 46 7.32 0.44 0.40
N SER A 47 7.22 1.17 1.51
CA SER A 47 7.17 0.58 2.85
C SER A 47 5.90 -0.25 3.05
N GLU A 48 4.74 0.24 2.61
CA GLU A 48 3.47 -0.47 2.76
C GLU A 48 3.37 -1.72 1.86
N LEU A 49 3.83 -1.62 0.61
CA LEU A 49 3.85 -2.77 -0.30
C LEU A 49 4.80 -3.85 0.22
N LYS A 50 5.99 -3.44 0.69
CA LYS A 50 6.95 -4.37 1.28
C LYS A 50 6.39 -5.03 2.52
N LYS A 51 5.67 -4.31 3.38
CA LYS A 51 5.02 -4.86 4.58
C LYS A 51 3.98 -5.93 4.22
N LYS A 52 3.23 -5.72 3.14
CA LYS A 52 2.26 -6.69 2.63
C LYS A 52 2.91 -7.92 2.00
N SER A 53 3.93 -7.73 1.15
CA SER A 53 4.67 -8.84 0.55
C SER A 53 5.44 -9.66 1.59
N TRP A 54 5.98 -9.03 2.64
CA TRP A 54 6.67 -9.73 3.74
C TRP A 54 5.74 -10.58 4.61
N CYS A 55 4.43 -10.39 4.53
CA CYS A 55 3.46 -11.13 5.33
C CYS A 55 2.97 -12.43 4.62
N GLU A 56 3.08 -12.53 3.29
CA GLU A 56 2.63 -13.71 2.52
C GLU A 56 3.64 -14.89 2.55
N ASP A 57 4.94 -14.65 2.75
CA ASP A 57 6.00 -15.68 2.59
C ASP A 57 6.23 -16.61 3.80
N GLY A 58 5.34 -16.63 4.81
CA GLY A 58 5.39 -17.65 5.87
C GLY A 58 6.60 -17.59 6.83
N ASN A 59 7.44 -16.55 6.77
CA ASN A 59 8.48 -16.29 7.77
C ASN A 59 8.10 -15.07 8.61
N LYS A 60 7.36 -15.29 9.69
CA LYS A 60 7.15 -14.27 10.73
C LYS A 60 8.49 -14.06 11.44
N PRO A 61 9.14 -12.87 11.42
CA PRO A 61 10.07 -12.58 12.50
C PRO A 61 9.26 -12.56 13.80
N ALA A 62 9.62 -13.45 14.72
CA ALA A 62 9.17 -13.38 16.09
C ALA A 62 9.56 -12.01 16.66
N ALA A 63 8.63 -11.07 16.70
CA ALA A 63 8.89 -9.74 17.24
C ALA A 63 7.64 -9.18 17.92
N PHE A 64 7.26 -9.80 19.03
CA PHE A 64 7.03 -9.06 20.28
C PHE A 64 7.03 -10.04 21.48
N ARG A 65 8.14 -10.06 22.22
CA ARG A 65 8.17 -10.37 23.65
C ARG A 65 8.93 -9.25 24.33
#